data_AF-A0A482WS85-F1
#
_entry.id   AF-A0A482WS85-F1
#
_cell.length_a   1.000
_cell.length_b   1.000
_cell.length_c   1.000
_cell.angle_alpha   90.00
_cell.angle_beta   90.00
_cell.angle_gamma   90.00
#
_symmetry.space_group_name_H-M   'P 1'
#
loop_
_entity.id
_entity.type
_entity.pdbx_description
1 polymer ?
#
loop_
_entity_poly.entity_id
_entity_poly.type
_entity_poly.pdbx_seq_one_letter_code
_entity_poly.pdbx_strand_id
1 'polypeptide(L)' 'MEAIMDTTVDSLFSVFATLGTVPVIRSARGNAAEMVAEKLDKKLRENLRDTRNSLFLTDATQAGNFR' A
#
# COMPACT_ATOMS: atom_id res chain seq x y z
N MET A 1 3.72 20.82 5.58
CA MET A 1 4.15 19.92 4.48
C MET A 1 3.95 18.46 4.85
N GLU A 2 4.40 18.03 6.04
CA GLU A 2 4.27 16.64 6.49
C GLU A 2 2.82 16.11 6.51
N ALA A 3 1.87 16.88 7.06
CA ALA A 3 0.46 16.50 7.09
C ALA A 3 -0.16 16.22 5.71
N ILE A 4 0.27 16.94 4.66
CA ILE A 4 -0.20 16.70 3.28
C ILE A 4 0.33 15.36 2.77
N MET A 5 1.60 15.05 3.08
CA MET A 5 2.19 13.77 2.71
C MET A 5 1.50 12.61 3.42
N ASP A 6 1.22 12.75 4.72
CA ASP A 6 0.52 11.72 5.48
C ASP A 6 -0.90 11.49 4.93
N THR A 7 -1.62 12.58 4.63
CA THR A 7 -2.94 12.49 3.97
C THR A 7 -2.85 11.80 2.61
N THR A 8 -1.80 12.06 1.84
CA THR A 8 -1.57 11.41 0.55
C THR A 8 -1.30 9.92 0.71
N VAL A 9 -0.46 9.53 1.68
CA VAL A 9 -0.17 8.13 2.01
C VAL A 9 -1.44 7.40 2.45
N ASP A 10 -2.27 8.03 3.28
CA ASP A 10 -3.53 7.47 3.76
C ASP A 10 -4.52 7.25 2.62
N SER A 11 -4.64 8.23 1.72
CA SER A 11 -5.51 8.15 0.55
C SER A 11 -5.07 7.04 -0.40
N LEU A 12 -3.78 6.95 -0.72
CA LEU A 12 -3.23 5.90 -1.57
C LEU A 12 -3.39 4.51 -0.95
N PHE A 13 -3.11 4.39 0.35
CA PHE A 13 -3.30 3.13 1.07
C PHE A 13 -4.76 2.65 1.02
N SER A 14 -5.72 3.56 1.23
CA SER A 14 -7.15 3.24 1.16
C SER A 14 -7.57 2.71 -0.22
N VAL A 15 -7.04 3.29 -1.30
CA VAL A 15 -7.27 2.81 -2.67
C VAL A 15 -6.76 1.38 -2.83
N PHE A 16 -5.51 1.10 -2.46
CA PHE A 16 -4.94 -0.24 -2.62
C PHE A 16 -5.58 -1.29 -1.71
N ALA A 17 -5.96 -0.90 -0.49
CA ALA A 17 -6.71 -1.76 0.42
C ALA A 17 -8.09 -2.12 -0.16
N THR A 18 -8.76 -1.15 -0.80
CA THR A 18 -10.04 -1.39 -1.48
C THR A 18 -9.87 -2.35 -2.67
N LEU A 19 -8.76 -2.22 -3.41
CA LEU A 19 -8.41 -3.10 -4.52
C LEU A 19 -7.82 -4.45 -4.07
N GLY A 20 -7.57 -4.66 -2.78
CA GLY A 20 -6.96 -5.89 -2.26
C GLY A 20 -5.56 -6.20 -2.80
N THR A 21 -4.89 -5.23 -3.44
CA THR A 21 -3.66 -5.47 -4.21
C THR A 21 -2.47 -4.73 -3.62
N VAL A 22 -1.30 -5.38 -3.55
CA VAL A 22 -0.03 -4.74 -3.18
C VAL A 22 0.63 -4.16 -4.43
N PRO A 23 0.78 -2.83 -4.55
CA PRO A 23 1.34 -2.20 -5.74
C PRO A 23 2.87 -2.32 -5.83
N VAL A 24 3.42 -2.16 -7.05
CA VAL A 24 4.84 -1.87 -7.26
C VAL A 24 5.05 -0.35 -7.12
N ILE A 25 5.72 0.08 -6.05
CA ILE A 25 5.97 1.50 -5.76
C ILE A 25 7.18 2.01 -6.57
N ARG A 26 7.02 3.16 -7.23
CA ARG A 26 8.10 3.88 -7.92
C ARG A 26 7.92 5.39 -7.74
N SER A 27 9.02 6.13 -7.61
CA SER A 27 9.01 7.59 -7.47
C SER A 27 10.32 8.22 -7.97
N ALA A 28 10.29 9.53 -8.23
CA ALA A 28 11.49 10.32 -8.46
C ALA A 28 12.23 10.56 -7.14
N ARG A 29 13.57 10.56 -7.18
CA ARG A 29 14.43 10.73 -6.00
C ARG A 29 14.65 12.21 -5.65
N GLY A 30 14.95 12.46 -4.38
CA GLY A 30 15.37 13.77 -3.85
C GLY A 30 14.24 14.78 -3.66
N ASN A 31 12.98 14.34 -3.63
CA ASN A 31 11.83 15.22 -3.47
C ASN A 31 10.72 14.58 -2.62
N ALA A 32 9.58 15.26 -2.49
CA ALA A 32 8.45 14.79 -1.69
C ALA A 32 7.84 13.46 -2.17
N ALA A 33 7.98 13.11 -3.46
CA ALA A 33 7.48 11.84 -3.98
C ALA A 33 8.28 10.64 -3.41
N GLU A 34 9.58 10.80 -3.16
CA GLU A 34 10.39 9.79 -2.48
C GLU A 34 9.88 9.55 -1.06
N MET A 35 9.65 10.62 -0.29
CA MET A 35 9.12 10.51 1.08
C MET A 35 7.73 9.87 1.14
N VAL A 36 6.83 10.21 0.21
CA VAL A 36 5.49 9.58 0.12
C VAL A 36 5.63 8.10 -0.22
N ALA A 37 6.51 7.73 -1.16
CA ALA A 37 6.76 6.36 -1.55
C ALA A 37 7.31 5.51 -0.38
N GLU A 38 8.28 6.03 0.37
CA GLU A 38 8.85 5.37 1.54
C GLU A 38 7.81 5.19 2.67
N LYS A 39 7.02 6.24 2.96
CA LYS A 39 5.95 6.17 3.96
C LYS A 39 4.87 5.16 3.57
N LEU A 40 4.48 5.11 2.29
CA LEU A 40 3.52 4.14 1.78
C LEU A 40 4.05 2.70 1.84
N ASP A 41 5.29 2.45 1.42
CA ASP A 41 5.92 1.12 1.51
C ASP A 41 5.95 0.62 2.96
N LYS A 42 6.35 1.48 3.90
CA LYS A 42 6.33 1.17 5.33
C LYS A 42 4.92 0.79 5.81
N LYS A 43 3.92 1.62 5.51
CA LYS A 43 2.53 1.39 5.93
C LYS A 43 1.96 0.08 5.37
N LEU A 44 2.25 -0.23 4.10
CA LEU A 44 1.84 -1.50 3.49
C LEU A 44 2.49 -2.69 4.19
N ARG A 45 3.80 -2.65 4.42
CA ARG A 45 4.52 -3.75 5.11
C ARG A 45 4.00 -3.99 6.53
N GLU A 46 3.70 -2.93 7.27
CA GLU A 46 3.13 -3.04 8.62
C GLU A 46 1.75 -3.70 8.61
N ASN A 47 0.88 -3.33 7.66
CA ASN A 47 -0.47 -3.89 7.55
C ASN A 47 -0.49 -5.32 6.97
N LEU A 48 0.47 -5.68 6.11
CA LEU A 48 0.62 -7.04 5.58
C LEU A 48 1.17 -8.03 6.62
N ARG A 49 2.00 -7.57 7.55
CA ARG A 49 2.54 -8.39 8.64
C ARG A 49 1.49 -8.71 9.70
N ASP A 50 0.48 -7.86 9.84
CA ASP A 50 -0.62 -8.12 10.75
C ASP A 50 -1.57 -9.17 10.15
N THR A 51 -1.40 -10.42 10.56
CA THR A 51 -2.23 -11.56 10.13
C THR A 51 -3.69 -11.44 10.53
N ARG A 52 -4.06 -10.49 11.41
CA ARG A 52 -5.46 -10.16 11.70
C ARG A 52 -6.06 -9.19 10.70
N ASN A 53 -5.24 -8.58 9.85
CA ASN A 53 -5.62 -7.51 8.93
C ASN A 53 -5.60 -7.99 7.47
N SER A 54 -6.71 -8.59 7.01
CA SER A 54 -6.81 -9.22 5.68
C SER A 54 -7.08 -8.26 4.52
N LEU A 55 -6.68 -6.97 4.63
CA LEU A 55 -7.01 -5.94 3.63
C LEU A 55 -6.45 -6.22 2.22
N PHE A 56 -5.41 -7.04 2.11
CA PHE A 56 -4.71 -7.32 0.85
C PHE A 56 -4.68 -8.81 0.48
N LEU A 57 -5.48 -9.64 1.16
CA LEU A 57 -5.49 -11.11 0.97
C LEU A 57 -6.59 -11.59 0.01
N THR A 58 -7.37 -10.68 -0.58
CA THR A 58 -8.57 -11.03 -1.34
C THR A 58 -8.28 -11.77 -2.65
N ASP A 59 -7.08 -11.60 -3.25
CA ASP A 59 -6.72 -12.24 -4.53
C ASP A 59 -5.82 -13.48 -4.42
N ALA A 60 -5.15 -13.71 -3.28
CA ALA A 60 -4.33 -14.91 -3.11
C ALA A 60 -5.16 -16.20 -3.16
N THR A 61 -6.47 -16.11 -2.91
CA THR A 61 -7.42 -17.23 -2.97
C THR A 61 -8.13 -17.38 -4.31
N GLN A 62 -8.21 -16.35 -5.16
CA GLN A 62 -8.82 -16.47 -6.50
C GLN A 62 -7.86 -16.98 -7.57
N ALA A 63 -6.55 -16.69 -7.45
CA ALA A 63 -5.55 -17.16 -8.41
C ALA A 63 -5.35 -18.70 -8.39
N GLY A 64 -5.89 -19.41 -7.39
CA GLY A 64 -5.85 -20.87 -7.27
C GLY A 64 -7.09 -21.61 -7.81
N ASN A 65 -8.16 -20.89 -8.21
CA ASN A 65 -9.45 -21.49 -8.54
C ASN A 65 -9.74 -21.58 -10.06
N PHE A 66 -8.76 -21.29 -10.91
CA PHE A 66 -8.84 -21.50 -12.37
C PHE A 66 -8.04 -22.72 -12.81
N ARG A 67 -8.35 -23.89 -12.24
CA ARG A 67 -7.85 -25.16 -12.74
C ARG A 67 -8.93 -26.22 -12.77
#